data_AF-A0A1X0U1S0-F1
#
_entry.id   AF-A0A1X0U1S0-F1
#
_cell.length_a   1.000
_cell.length_b   1.000
_cell.length_c   1.000
_cell.angle_alpha   90.00
_cell.angle_beta   90.00
_cell.angle_gamma   90.00
#
_symmetry.space_group_name_H-M   'P 1'
#
loop_
_entity.id
_entity.type
_entity.pdbx_description
1 polymer ?
#
loop_
_entity_poly.entity_id
_entity_poly.type
_entity_poly.pdbx_seq_one_letter_code
_entity_poly.pdbx_strand_id
1 'polypeptide(L)'
;MQIGKILTAIMLTGAFYMAQAHMFWVDGANDEKLGKFIANMGYSDDFPKLEPIMAERVHLFAPITVISKDGSKKKLTQSGENYRYEGERLDKGTYILLAQQNPMYSLKKRSDGKWLIDKTKLDLKDLSDIQICRLMTITSKRVLNLGETNDFVTKPIGVKIEIAPLQNPADFRVDKPFKLQVFADGKPLERAKLTGTFAGF
;
A
#
# COMPACT_ATOMS: atom_id res chain seq x y z
N MET A 1 -25.85 -62.87 0.78
CA MET A 1 -24.45 -62.55 0.37
C MET A 1 -24.52 -61.87 -0.99
N GLN A 2 -24.02 -60.68 -1.27
CA GLN A 2 -23.31 -59.66 -0.51
C GLN A 2 -23.69 -58.30 -1.15
N ILE A 3 -24.00 -57.31 -0.32
CA ILE A 3 -24.13 -55.90 -0.73
C ILE A 3 -22.71 -55.37 -0.95
N GLY A 4 -22.34 -55.08 -2.20
CA GLY A 4 -21.09 -54.41 -2.53
C GLY A 4 -21.27 -52.89 -2.58
N LYS A 5 -21.08 -52.23 -1.43
CA LYS A 5 -20.81 -50.79 -1.37
C LYS A 5 -19.37 -50.56 -1.85
N ILE A 6 -19.17 -49.74 -2.88
CA ILE A 6 -17.91 -48.98 -3.00
C ILE A 6 -18.27 -47.52 -3.21
N LEU A 7 -17.98 -46.77 -2.14
CA LEU A 7 -18.06 -45.33 -2.01
C LEU A 7 -16.70 -44.73 -2.45
N THR A 8 -16.78 -43.54 -3.03
CA THR A 8 -15.79 -42.47 -3.00
C THR A 8 -14.61 -42.51 -3.99
N ALA A 9 -14.59 -41.53 -4.90
CA ALA A 9 -13.36 -40.84 -5.28
C ALA A 9 -13.56 -39.33 -5.01
N ILE A 10 -12.67 -38.81 -4.18
CA ILE A 10 -12.66 -37.49 -3.56
C ILE A 10 -12.41 -36.42 -4.63
N MET A 11 -13.29 -35.42 -4.74
CA MET A 11 -12.95 -34.15 -5.39
C MET A 11 -11.86 -33.48 -4.56
N LEU A 12 -10.61 -33.55 -5.03
CA LEU A 12 -9.54 -32.66 -4.60
C LEU A 12 -9.79 -31.28 -5.21
N THR A 13 -10.76 -30.54 -4.66
CA THR A 13 -10.76 -29.08 -4.76
C THR A 13 -9.67 -28.58 -3.81
N GLY A 14 -8.42 -28.65 -4.27
CA GLY A 14 -7.33 -27.94 -3.63
C GLY A 14 -7.64 -26.45 -3.72
N ALA A 15 -8.16 -25.88 -2.63
CA ALA A 15 -8.17 -24.44 -2.45
C ALA A 15 -6.69 -24.01 -2.45
N PHE A 16 -6.22 -23.55 -3.61
CA PHE A 16 -5.00 -22.78 -3.69
C PHE A 16 -5.26 -21.50 -2.91
N TYR A 17 -4.95 -21.51 -1.62
CA TYR A 17 -4.74 -20.30 -0.86
C TYR A 17 -3.47 -19.65 -1.44
N MET A 18 -3.65 -18.90 -2.53
CA MET A 18 -2.71 -17.85 -2.85
C MET A 18 -2.70 -16.94 -1.62
N ALA A 19 -1.60 -16.96 -0.87
CA ALA A 19 -1.31 -15.94 0.11
C ALA A 19 -1.24 -14.61 -0.66
N GLN A 20 -2.38 -13.94 -0.80
CA GLN A 20 -2.45 -12.62 -1.39
C GLN A 20 -1.66 -11.71 -0.44
N ALA A 21 -0.66 -11.03 -0.99
CA ALA A 21 -0.07 -9.93 -0.28
C ALA A 21 -1.15 -8.85 -0.19
N HIS A 22 -1.42 -8.33 1.01
CA HIS A 22 -2.41 -7.28 1.19
C HIS A 22 -2.11 -6.14 0.23
N MET A 23 -3.14 -5.62 -0.41
CA MET A 23 -3.08 -4.38 -1.17
C MET A 23 -2.88 -3.21 -0.20
N PHE A 24 -2.12 -2.21 -0.62
CA PHE A 24 -1.85 -1.02 0.19
C PHE A 24 -2.19 0.24 -0.57
N TRP A 25 -3.08 1.06 -0.02
CA TRP A 25 -3.55 2.28 -0.68
C TRP A 25 -3.82 3.41 0.32
N VAL A 26 -3.98 4.63 -0.19
CA VAL A 26 -4.35 5.80 0.60
C VAL A 26 -5.41 6.60 -0.15
N ASP A 27 -6.44 7.01 0.57
CA ASP A 27 -7.51 7.86 0.05
C ASP A 27 -7.93 8.89 1.10
N GLY A 28 -8.69 9.91 0.72
CA GLY A 28 -9.05 11.00 1.62
C GLY A 28 -9.62 12.26 0.97
N ALA A 29 -10.46 12.98 1.69
CA ALA A 29 -11.11 14.18 1.21
C ALA A 29 -11.39 15.14 2.36
N ASN A 30 -11.69 16.39 2.03
CA ASN A 30 -12.32 17.29 2.99
C ASN A 30 -13.71 16.75 3.34
N ASP A 31 -13.98 16.59 4.63
CA ASP A 31 -15.30 16.31 5.15
C ASP A 31 -15.97 17.65 5.52
N GLU A 32 -17.04 17.98 4.79
CA GLU A 32 -17.75 19.25 4.96
C GLU A 32 -18.46 19.36 6.31
N LYS A 33 -18.91 18.25 6.90
CA LYS A 33 -19.61 18.25 8.19
C LYS A 33 -18.65 18.45 9.34
N LEU A 34 -17.47 17.85 9.26
CA LEU A 34 -16.45 17.94 10.30
C LEU A 34 -15.54 19.16 10.14
N GLY A 35 -15.54 19.80 8.97
CA GLY A 35 -14.62 20.90 8.67
C GLY A 35 -13.15 20.46 8.73
N LYS A 36 -12.87 19.20 8.42
CA LYS A 36 -11.55 18.55 8.53
C LYS A 36 -11.19 17.81 7.26
N PHE A 37 -9.90 17.58 7.05
CA PHE A 37 -9.46 16.62 6.06
C PHE A 37 -9.42 15.22 6.68
N ILE A 38 -10.09 14.25 6.07
CA ILE A 38 -10.14 12.86 6.52
C ILE A 38 -9.45 11.97 5.49
N ALA A 39 -8.58 11.09 5.95
CA ALA A 39 -7.89 10.12 5.11
C ALA A 39 -7.90 8.72 5.70
N ASN A 40 -7.85 7.71 4.84
CA ASN A 40 -7.80 6.31 5.22
C ASN A 40 -6.58 5.63 4.58
N MET A 41 -5.91 4.79 5.36
CA MET A 41 -4.82 3.92 4.95
C MET A 41 -5.34 2.49 4.79
N GLY A 42 -5.57 2.06 3.56
CA GLY A 42 -6.02 0.69 3.32
C GLY A 42 -4.85 -0.29 3.35
N TYR A 43 -5.03 -1.38 4.09
CA TYR A 43 -4.14 -2.55 4.11
C TYR A 43 -5.02 -3.79 4.25
N SER A 44 -5.52 -4.30 3.13
CA SER A 44 -6.47 -5.41 3.06
C SER A 44 -6.27 -6.19 1.76
N ASP A 45 -6.84 -7.39 1.69
CA ASP A 45 -6.75 -8.25 0.51
C ASP A 45 -7.59 -7.72 -0.67
N ASP A 46 -8.61 -6.89 -0.40
CA ASP A 46 -9.53 -6.39 -1.41
C ASP A 46 -9.58 -4.85 -1.46
N PHE A 47 -9.06 -4.23 -2.52
CA PHE A 47 -9.26 -2.80 -2.77
C PHE A 47 -10.68 -2.50 -3.28
N PRO A 48 -11.39 -1.47 -2.78
CA PRO A 48 -10.98 -0.46 -1.79
C PRO A 48 -11.52 -0.71 -0.37
N LYS A 49 -11.80 -1.96 0.01
CA LYS A 49 -12.39 -2.31 1.31
C LYS A 49 -11.43 -1.99 2.45
N LEU A 50 -11.88 -1.19 3.41
CA LEU A 50 -11.11 -0.90 4.62
C LEU A 50 -11.35 -1.97 5.67
N GLU A 51 -10.27 -2.41 6.31
CA GLU A 51 -10.30 -3.35 7.42
C GLU A 51 -9.30 -2.89 8.49
N PRO A 52 -9.58 -3.13 9.79
CA PRO A 52 -8.62 -2.85 10.84
C PRO A 52 -7.29 -3.55 10.58
N ILE A 53 -6.20 -2.79 10.66
CA ILE A 53 -4.85 -3.34 10.62
C ILE A 53 -4.68 -4.21 11.88
N MET A 54 -4.16 -5.43 11.75
CA MET A 54 -3.91 -6.27 12.92
C MET A 54 -3.05 -5.53 13.96
N ALA A 55 -3.43 -5.59 15.23
CA ALA A 55 -2.86 -4.77 16.29
C ALA A 55 -1.33 -4.89 16.36
N GLU A 56 -0.79 -6.10 16.19
CA GLU A 56 0.64 -6.39 16.18
C GLU A 56 1.38 -5.89 14.94
N ARG A 57 0.69 -5.30 13.96
CA ARG A 57 1.29 -4.71 12.75
C ARG A 57 1.15 -3.19 12.67
N VAL A 58 0.32 -2.58 13.51
CA VAL A 58 0.05 -1.13 13.45
C VAL A 58 1.35 -0.31 13.53
N HIS A 59 2.31 -0.75 14.38
CA HIS A 59 3.60 -0.07 14.54
C HIS A 59 4.48 -0.07 13.29
N LEU A 60 4.17 -0.92 12.31
CA LEU A 60 4.88 -0.99 11.03
C LEU A 60 4.49 0.19 10.11
N PHE A 61 3.39 0.88 10.37
CA PHE A 61 2.87 1.93 9.49
C PHE A 61 3.17 3.33 10.05
N ALA A 62 3.66 4.21 9.18
CA ALA A 62 3.81 5.61 9.50
C ALA A 62 2.46 6.34 9.36
N PRO A 63 2.21 7.42 10.13
CA PRO A 63 1.03 8.26 9.91
C PRO A 63 0.96 8.78 8.47
N ILE A 64 -0.25 8.91 7.92
CA ILE A 64 -0.47 9.48 6.59
C ILE A 64 0.11 10.90 6.55
N THR A 65 0.83 11.23 5.47
CA THR A 65 1.43 12.54 5.26
C THR A 65 0.78 13.24 4.07
N VAL A 66 0.36 14.49 4.25
CA VAL A 66 -0.03 15.41 3.19
C VAL A 66 1.20 16.20 2.75
N ILE A 67 1.48 16.22 1.45
CA ILE A 67 2.60 16.95 0.86
C ILE A 67 2.07 17.99 -0.11
N SER A 68 2.44 19.25 0.09
CA SER A 68 2.02 20.39 -0.75
C SER A 68 3.07 20.71 -1.82
N LYS A 69 2.71 21.58 -2.77
CA LYS A 69 3.58 21.99 -3.89
C LYS A 69 4.91 22.62 -3.48
N ASP A 70 4.97 23.24 -2.30
CA ASP A 70 6.18 23.85 -1.73
C ASP A 70 7.10 22.82 -1.05
N GLY A 71 6.70 21.54 -1.05
CA GLY A 71 7.41 20.45 -0.39
C GLY A 71 7.11 20.33 1.11
N SER A 72 6.23 21.18 1.67
CA SER A 72 5.80 21.07 3.06
C SER A 72 5.12 19.72 3.30
N LYS A 73 5.43 19.09 4.44
CA LYS A 73 4.91 17.78 4.83
C LYS A 73 4.17 17.92 6.16
N LYS A 74 2.87 17.62 6.17
CA LYS A 74 2.05 17.58 7.38
C LYS A 74 1.61 16.14 7.64
N LYS A 75 1.95 15.59 8.81
CA LYS A 75 1.42 14.29 9.25
C LYS A 75 0.00 14.47 9.77
N LEU A 76 -0.89 13.57 9.40
CA LEU A 76 -2.24 13.48 9.94
C LEU A 76 -2.23 12.72 11.26
N THR A 77 -3.22 13.00 12.09
CA THR A 77 -3.41 12.35 13.40
C THR A 77 -4.38 11.20 13.25
N GLN A 78 -4.06 10.03 13.79
CA GLN A 78 -4.98 8.89 13.78
C GLN A 78 -6.24 9.23 14.58
N SER A 79 -7.42 8.86 14.06
CA SER A 79 -8.68 9.02 14.77
C SER A 79 -9.71 7.95 14.38
N GLY A 80 -10.33 7.34 15.38
CA GLY A 80 -11.23 6.20 15.20
C GLY A 80 -10.46 4.90 14.93
N GLU A 81 -10.91 4.15 13.93
CA GLU A 81 -10.24 2.92 13.47
C GLU A 81 -8.76 3.17 13.14
N ASN A 82 -7.93 2.15 13.30
CA ASN A 82 -6.47 2.30 13.19
C ASN A 82 -5.94 2.59 11.77
N TYR A 83 -6.82 2.55 10.77
CA TYR A 83 -6.53 3.00 9.41
C TYR A 83 -7.00 4.44 9.13
N ARG A 84 -7.77 5.08 10.02
CA ARG A 84 -8.38 6.39 9.78
C ARG A 84 -7.55 7.51 10.43
N TYR A 85 -7.37 8.58 9.68
CA TYR A 85 -6.60 9.76 10.08
C TYR A 85 -7.35 11.05 9.75
N GLU A 86 -7.03 12.11 10.47
CA GLU A 86 -7.57 13.44 10.26
C GLU A 86 -6.53 14.56 10.41
N GLY A 87 -6.83 15.70 9.81
CA GLY A 87 -6.07 16.93 9.97
C GLY A 87 -6.93 18.15 9.66
N GLU A 88 -6.28 19.31 9.61
CA GLU A 88 -6.89 20.55 9.15
C GLU A 88 -7.50 20.37 7.75
N ARG A 89 -8.63 21.04 7.50
CA ARG A 89 -9.20 21.13 6.16
C ARG A 89 -8.13 21.66 5.20
N LEU A 90 -8.04 21.04 4.02
CA LEU A 90 -7.13 21.52 2.97
C LEU A 90 -7.81 22.60 2.14
N ASP A 91 -7.08 23.67 1.86
CA ASP A 91 -7.50 24.73 0.95
C ASP A 91 -7.44 24.26 -0.51
N LYS A 92 -7.78 25.17 -1.43
CA LYS A 92 -7.55 24.93 -2.86
C LYS A 92 -6.06 24.72 -3.13
N GLY A 93 -5.76 23.75 -3.98
CA GLY A 93 -4.39 23.38 -4.30
C GLY A 93 -4.25 21.96 -4.82
N THR A 94 -3.01 21.58 -5.08
CA THR A 94 -2.65 20.20 -5.42
C THR A 94 -1.82 19.62 -4.28
N TYR A 95 -2.11 18.39 -3.91
CA TYR A 95 -1.50 17.68 -2.79
C TYR A 95 -1.15 16.24 -3.17
N ILE A 96 -0.17 15.68 -2.46
CA ILE A 96 0.08 14.24 -2.43
C ILE A 96 -0.30 13.72 -1.04
N LEU A 97 -1.13 12.68 -1.00
CA LEU A 97 -1.26 11.83 0.19
C LEU A 97 -0.26 10.69 0.08
N LEU A 98 0.52 10.52 1.14
CA LEU A 98 1.53 9.49 1.26
C LEU A 98 1.21 8.60 2.46
N ALA A 99 1.01 7.31 2.20
CA ALA A 99 0.98 6.27 3.23
C ALA A 99 2.21 5.38 3.05
N GLN A 100 2.81 4.95 4.17
CA GLN A 100 4.02 4.14 4.14
C GLN A 100 4.02 3.11 5.25
N GLN A 101 4.49 1.91 4.89
CA GLN A 101 5.04 0.98 5.84
C GLN A 101 6.53 1.31 6.02
N ASN A 102 6.95 1.47 7.27
CA ASN A 102 8.35 1.64 7.65
C ASN A 102 9.17 0.45 7.12
N PRO A 103 10.41 0.67 6.66
CA PRO A 103 11.27 -0.43 6.23
C PRO A 103 11.43 -1.46 7.33
N MET A 104 11.14 -2.72 7.02
CA MET A 104 11.19 -3.81 7.98
C MET A 104 11.86 -5.05 7.39
N TYR A 105 12.58 -5.79 8.22
CA TYR A 105 13.12 -7.09 7.83
C TYR A 105 12.10 -8.18 8.07
N SER A 106 12.13 -9.21 7.23
CA SER A 106 11.41 -10.45 7.45
C SER A 106 12.26 -11.64 7.05
N LEU A 107 12.17 -12.71 7.84
CA LEU A 107 12.92 -13.93 7.62
C LEU A 107 11.98 -15.04 7.18
N LYS A 108 12.35 -15.80 6.14
CA LYS A 108 11.61 -16.99 5.71
C LYS A 108 12.34 -18.24 6.20
N LYS A 109 11.61 -19.10 6.91
CA LYS A 109 12.10 -20.42 7.33
C LYS A 109 12.15 -21.40 6.16
N ARG A 110 13.13 -22.30 6.16
CA ARG A 110 13.31 -23.35 5.14
C ARG A 110 12.33 -24.50 5.37
N SER A 111 12.19 -24.92 6.63
CA SER A 111 11.41 -26.10 7.05
C SER A 111 9.94 -26.02 6.67
N ASP A 112 9.29 -24.90 6.95
CA ASP A 112 7.83 -24.71 6.83
C ASP A 112 7.44 -23.54 5.91
N GLY A 113 8.42 -22.78 5.41
CA GLY A 113 8.17 -21.61 4.57
C GLY A 113 7.58 -20.40 5.30
N LYS A 114 7.41 -20.46 6.63
CA LYS A 114 6.81 -19.39 7.44
C LYS A 114 7.67 -18.14 7.43
N TRP A 115 7.01 -16.98 7.36
CA TRP A 115 7.67 -15.69 7.53
C TRP A 115 7.63 -15.25 9.00
N LEU A 116 8.81 -14.89 9.52
CA LEU A 116 8.99 -14.14 10.75
C LEU A 116 8.99 -12.65 10.38
N ILE A 117 7.83 -12.02 10.57
CA ILE A 117 7.58 -10.61 10.25
C ILE A 117 8.25 -9.75 11.34
N ASP A 118 8.91 -8.68 10.90
CA ASP A 118 9.57 -7.69 11.75
C ASP A 118 10.65 -8.31 12.65
N LYS A 119 11.45 -9.18 12.03
CA LYS A 119 12.58 -9.86 12.65
C LYS A 119 13.80 -9.80 11.75
N THR A 120 14.94 -9.68 12.41
CA THR A 120 16.27 -9.70 11.84
C THR A 120 17.01 -10.96 12.27
N LYS A 121 18.19 -11.21 11.67
CA LYS A 121 19.06 -12.31 12.09
C LYS A 121 19.58 -12.16 13.53
N LEU A 122 19.56 -10.95 14.08
CA LEU A 122 20.02 -10.67 15.45
C LEU A 122 18.99 -11.11 16.50
N ASP A 123 17.73 -11.25 16.11
CA ASP A 123 16.65 -11.70 16.99
C ASP A 123 16.66 -13.22 17.23
N LEU A 124 17.46 -13.97 16.46
CA LEU A 124 17.48 -15.43 16.47
C LEU A 124 18.81 -15.97 16.97
N LYS A 125 18.75 -16.97 17.85
CA LYS A 125 19.94 -17.70 18.33
C LYS A 125 20.43 -18.75 17.32
N ASP A 126 19.52 -19.32 16.54
CA ASP A 126 19.82 -20.30 15.50
C ASP A 126 19.31 -19.80 14.15
N LEU A 127 20.19 -19.83 13.16
CA LEU A 127 19.94 -19.41 11.78
C LEU A 127 19.92 -20.59 10.80
N SER A 128 20.11 -21.84 11.27
CA SER A 128 20.20 -23.05 10.44
C SER A 128 18.99 -23.26 9.55
N ASP A 129 17.80 -22.87 10.03
CA ASP A 129 16.53 -22.98 9.33
C ASP A 129 16.14 -21.70 8.57
N ILE A 130 16.97 -20.64 8.54
CA ILE A 130 16.66 -19.41 7.81
C ILE A 130 17.14 -19.50 6.37
N GLN A 131 16.22 -19.42 5.42
CA GLN A 131 16.51 -19.49 3.98
C GLN A 131 16.63 -18.10 3.34
N ILE A 132 15.77 -17.16 3.73
CA ILE A 132 15.67 -15.83 3.10
C ILE A 132 15.63 -14.77 4.18
N CYS A 133 16.35 -13.66 3.95
CA CYS A 133 16.15 -12.40 4.65
C CYS A 133 15.73 -11.35 3.62
N ARG A 134 14.62 -10.65 3.88
CA ARG A 134 14.07 -9.62 2.98
C ARG A 134 13.91 -8.32 3.74
N LEU A 135 14.39 -7.22 3.15
CA LEU A 135 13.97 -5.88 3.51
C LEU A 135 12.74 -5.52 2.67
N MET A 136 11.65 -5.13 3.33
CA MET A 136 10.40 -4.76 2.69
C MET A 136 10.06 -3.30 3.01
N THR A 137 9.59 -2.59 2.00
CA THR A 137 8.92 -1.30 2.16
C THR A 137 7.70 -1.31 1.25
N ILE A 138 6.59 -0.76 1.73
CA ILE A 138 5.37 -0.60 0.95
C ILE A 138 4.99 0.87 1.05
N THR A 139 4.69 1.48 -0.09
CA THR A 139 4.34 2.90 -0.19
C THR A 139 3.12 3.03 -1.06
N SER A 140 2.20 3.89 -0.66
CA SER A 140 1.06 4.30 -1.47
C SER A 140 1.05 5.81 -1.62
N LYS A 141 0.70 6.26 -2.84
CA LYS A 141 0.59 7.66 -3.19
C LYS A 141 -0.76 7.93 -3.84
N ARG A 142 -1.44 8.97 -3.39
CA ARG A 142 -2.58 9.56 -4.10
C ARG A 142 -2.31 11.01 -4.45
N VAL A 143 -2.63 11.40 -5.67
CA VAL A 143 -2.68 12.80 -6.10
C VAL A 143 -4.07 13.35 -5.85
N LEU A 144 -4.16 14.50 -5.18
CA LEU A 144 -5.39 15.21 -4.88
C LEU A 144 -5.33 16.61 -5.49
N ASN A 145 -6.29 16.94 -6.35
CA ASN A 145 -6.47 18.28 -6.90
C ASN A 145 -7.76 18.88 -6.31
N LEU A 146 -7.62 19.97 -5.56
CA LEU A 146 -8.71 20.70 -4.90
C LEU A 146 -8.87 22.06 -5.59
N GLY A 147 -9.67 22.13 -6.65
CA GLY A 147 -9.96 23.38 -7.38
C GLY A 147 -8.78 24.01 -8.13
N GLU A 148 -7.56 23.52 -7.94
CA GLU A 148 -6.33 23.96 -8.63
C GLU A 148 -5.47 22.75 -9.00
N THR A 149 -4.67 22.91 -10.05
CA THR A 149 -3.73 21.90 -10.55
C THR A 149 -2.29 22.44 -10.52
N ASN A 150 -1.34 21.56 -10.25
CA ASN A 150 0.08 21.85 -10.26
C ASN A 150 0.90 20.62 -10.61
N ASP A 151 1.97 20.79 -11.40
CA ASP A 151 2.78 19.68 -11.91
C ASP A 151 3.82 19.13 -10.92
N PHE A 152 3.94 19.64 -9.70
CA PHE A 152 4.89 19.07 -8.73
C PHE A 152 4.64 17.57 -8.48
N VAL A 153 3.40 17.10 -8.68
CA VAL A 153 3.00 15.69 -8.53
C VAL A 153 3.61 14.76 -9.58
N THR A 154 4.20 15.33 -10.63
CA THR A 154 4.92 14.59 -11.68
C THR A 154 6.35 14.24 -11.30
N LYS A 155 6.83 14.76 -10.17
CA LYS A 155 8.19 14.55 -9.67
C LYS A 155 8.19 13.55 -8.50
N PRO A 156 9.31 12.84 -8.30
CA PRO A 156 9.49 12.03 -7.10
C PRO A 156 9.53 12.90 -5.83
N ILE A 157 9.03 12.36 -4.72
CA ILE A 157 8.91 13.02 -3.41
C ILE A 157 9.94 12.52 -2.38
N GLY A 158 10.87 11.66 -2.80
CA GLY A 158 12.03 11.23 -2.03
C GLY A 158 11.79 9.95 -1.22
N VAL A 159 10.91 9.05 -1.69
CA VAL A 159 10.76 7.71 -1.11
C VAL A 159 11.45 6.67 -1.99
N LYS A 160 11.77 5.50 -1.42
CA LYS A 160 12.72 4.56 -2.03
C LYS A 160 12.30 4.07 -3.41
N ILE A 161 11.04 3.69 -3.57
CA ILE A 161 10.44 3.29 -4.85
C ILE A 161 9.20 4.15 -5.07
N GLU A 162 9.10 4.78 -6.24
CA GLU A 162 8.04 5.72 -6.57
C GLU A 162 7.45 5.46 -7.94
N ILE A 163 6.13 5.59 -8.05
CA ILE A 163 5.44 5.71 -9.33
C ILE A 163 4.99 7.17 -9.44
N ALA A 164 5.43 7.89 -10.47
CA ALA A 164 4.98 9.26 -10.74
C ALA A 164 4.34 9.34 -12.13
N PRO A 165 3.21 10.03 -12.27
CA PRO A 165 2.68 10.34 -13.59
C PRO A 165 3.55 11.38 -14.28
N LEU A 166 3.66 11.34 -15.61
CA LEU A 166 4.44 12.33 -16.37
C LEU A 166 3.66 13.61 -16.72
N GLN A 167 2.40 13.67 -16.32
CA GLN A 167 1.53 14.85 -16.37
C GLN A 167 0.58 14.78 -15.17
N ASN A 168 -0.03 15.90 -14.76
CA ASN A 168 -0.98 15.87 -13.66
C ASN A 168 -2.17 14.94 -14.02
N PRO A 169 -2.59 14.01 -13.13
CA PRO A 169 -3.75 13.15 -13.36
C PRO A 169 -5.07 13.89 -13.64
N ALA A 170 -5.19 15.18 -13.26
CA ALA A 170 -6.33 16.01 -13.64
C ALA A 170 -6.47 16.21 -15.16
N ASP A 171 -5.37 16.08 -15.91
CA ASP A 171 -5.35 16.23 -17.36
C ASP A 171 -5.55 14.90 -18.11
N PHE A 172 -5.73 13.79 -17.38
CA PHE A 172 -6.00 12.50 -17.98
C PHE A 172 -7.37 12.52 -18.67
N ARG A 173 -7.46 11.85 -19.83
CA ARG A 173 -8.67 11.80 -20.64
C ARG A 173 -9.01 10.36 -20.96
N VAL A 174 -10.30 10.07 -21.03
CA VAL A 174 -10.81 8.80 -21.55
C VAL A 174 -10.24 8.59 -22.96
N ASP A 175 -9.92 7.35 -23.29
CA ASP A 175 -9.35 6.92 -24.58
C ASP A 175 -8.01 7.56 -24.96
N LYS A 176 -7.31 8.20 -24.01
CA LYS A 176 -5.97 8.72 -24.20
C LYS A 176 -4.98 7.99 -23.28
N PRO A 177 -3.89 7.43 -23.81
CA PRO A 177 -2.86 6.86 -22.97
C PRO A 177 -2.21 7.95 -22.12
N PHE A 178 -1.97 7.67 -20.86
CA PHE A 178 -1.13 8.48 -19.98
C PHE A 178 0.17 7.73 -19.68
N LYS A 179 1.20 8.48 -19.29
CA LYS A 179 2.52 7.92 -19.01
C LYS A 179 2.82 7.95 -17.52
N LEU A 180 3.41 6.88 -17.03
CA LEU A 180 3.95 6.75 -15.69
C LEU A 180 5.45 6.48 -15.79
N GLN A 181 6.21 6.94 -14.81
CA GLN A 181 7.62 6.60 -14.61
C GLN A 181 7.80 6.00 -13.22
N VAL A 182 8.54 4.89 -13.18
CA VAL A 182 8.97 4.30 -11.90
C VAL A 182 10.37 4.82 -11.58
N PHE A 183 10.57 5.21 -10.33
CA PHE A 183 11.85 5.66 -9.80
C PHE A 183 12.31 4.74 -8.67
N ALA A 184 13.62 4.53 -8.58
CA ALA A 184 14.30 3.98 -7.42
C ALA A 184 15.33 5.00 -6.95
N ASP A 185 15.23 5.42 -5.68
CA ASP A 185 16.10 6.44 -5.09
C ASP A 185 16.19 7.72 -5.94
N GLY A 186 15.04 8.17 -6.45
CA GLY A 186 14.90 9.36 -7.29
C GLY A 186 15.41 9.21 -8.74
N LYS A 187 15.93 8.05 -9.14
CA LYS A 187 16.41 7.78 -10.51
C LYS A 187 15.42 6.90 -11.28
N PRO A 188 15.22 7.11 -12.60
CA PRO A 188 14.38 6.23 -13.41
C PRO A 188 14.81 4.76 -13.30
N LEU A 189 13.87 3.87 -13.02
CA LEU A 189 14.11 2.43 -12.95
C LEU A 189 13.93 1.81 -14.35
N GLU A 190 14.99 1.24 -14.91
CA GLU A 190 15.01 0.73 -16.30
C GLU A 190 14.03 -0.44 -16.52
N ARG A 191 13.84 -1.29 -15.51
CA ARG A 191 13.05 -2.53 -15.63
C ARG A 191 12.04 -2.63 -14.50
N ALA A 192 10.91 -1.93 -14.65
CA ALA A 192 9.78 -2.02 -13.74
C ALA A 192 8.63 -2.82 -14.38
N LYS A 193 8.00 -3.71 -13.61
CA LYS A 193 6.70 -4.29 -13.95
C LYS A 193 5.63 -3.48 -13.23
N LEU A 194 4.73 -2.87 -14.00
CA LEU A 194 3.56 -2.17 -13.49
C LEU A 194 2.31 -2.99 -13.74
N THR A 195 1.44 -3.04 -12.74
CA THR A 195 0.08 -3.58 -12.84
C THR A 195 -0.88 -2.47 -12.45
N GLY A 196 -1.89 -2.23 -13.28
CA GLY A 196 -3.01 -1.34 -12.96
C GLY A 196 -4.25 -2.15 -12.64
N THR A 197 -5.05 -1.66 -11.70
CA THR A 197 -6.39 -2.18 -11.41
C THR A 197 -7.37 -1.02 -11.29
N PHE A 198 -8.64 -1.25 -11.60
CA PHE A 198 -9.69 -0.25 -11.46
C PHE A 198 -10.37 -0.39 -10.10
N ALA A 199 -10.82 0.72 -9.52
CA ALA A 199 -11.66 0.67 -8.33
C ALA A 199 -12.99 -0.01 -8.69
N GLY A 200 -13.32 -1.13 -8.05
CA GLY A 200 -14.61 -1.80 -8.20
C GLY A 200 -14.71 -2.87 -9.29
N PHE A 201 -13.59 -3.53 -9.64
CA PHE A 201 -13.55 -4.72 -10.49
C PHE A 201 -12.89 -5.90 -9.78
#